data_AF-A0A9Q4FLE1-F1
#
_entry.id   AF-A0A9Q4FLE1-F1
#
_cell.length_a   1.000
_cell.length_b   1.000
_cell.length_c   1.000
_cell.angle_alpha   90.00
_cell.angle_beta   90.00
_cell.angle_gamma   90.00
#
_symmetry.space_group_name_H-M   'P 1'
#
loop_
_entity.id
_entity.type
_entity.pdbx_description
1 polymer ?
#
loop_
_entity_poly.entity_id
_entity_poly.type
_entity_poly.pdbx_seq_one_letter_code
_entity_poly.pdbx_strand_id
1 'polypeptide(L)'
;MKDFKVLKFMDRFKGLFKSFGIDYDTMRKILQVKLTLDGRRVPTVMNNNSYKNEGNSIKKSLGFYILLGLVLVPFVISNQNYLFQMSFLFGILMFMMMTILISDFSSVLLDLRDKDIILSKPVDGKTLSAAKTIHIMIYMFFITFSFTGPSLAVSLYRNGFLFFIIFLLSIILMDLLIVALTALLYLLILKFFDGEKLKDIINYVQIILTIALSVGYQLIGRLFDFSNIMNIDFVPKWWQYLLPSMWFGGPFELILKRNYDPHIIFFSVLAVIVPILAIIIYVKLTPTFEDNLQKLNSSSGIVKAKNKGFNYHLSQLACRTKEEKTFFRFATNMMKKERDFKLRVYVYDILKVPQILIENSSRRNI
;
A
#
# COMPACT_ATOMS: atom_id res chain seq x y z
N MET A 1 -28.11 5.50 -8.80
CA MET A 1 -26.87 4.80 -8.36
C MET A 1 -26.89 4.67 -6.85
N LYS A 2 -26.31 3.60 -6.27
CA LYS A 2 -26.31 3.38 -4.80
C LYS A 2 -25.58 4.54 -4.10
N ASP A 3 -26.23 5.14 -3.10
CA ASP A 3 -25.70 6.28 -2.37
C ASP A 3 -25.00 5.76 -1.11
N PHE A 4 -23.67 5.67 -1.15
CA PHE A 4 -22.88 5.13 -0.04
C PHE A 4 -22.88 6.11 1.15
N LYS A 5 -23.05 5.61 2.38
CA LYS A 5 -23.01 6.44 3.60
C LYS A 5 -21.71 7.23 3.74
N VAL A 6 -20.61 6.70 3.21
CA VAL A 6 -19.29 7.37 3.17
C VAL A 6 -19.32 8.65 2.33
N LEU A 7 -20.03 8.64 1.19
CA LEU A 7 -20.15 9.83 0.33
C LEU A 7 -20.93 10.95 1.05
N LYS A 8 -21.94 10.60 1.85
CA LYS A 8 -22.67 11.57 2.69
C LYS A 8 -21.82 12.15 3.82
N PHE A 9 -20.86 11.40 4.35
CA PHE A 9 -19.90 11.92 5.32
C PHE A 9 -18.93 12.90 4.65
N MET A 10 -18.47 12.58 3.44
CA MET A 10 -17.62 13.46 2.65
C MET A 10 -18.28 14.78 2.25
N ASP A 11 -19.61 14.79 2.07
CA ASP A 11 -20.35 16.01 1.72
C ASP A 11 -20.15 17.13 2.76
N ARG A 12 -19.83 16.78 4.03
CA ARG A 12 -19.51 17.76 5.09
C ARG A 12 -18.16 18.46 4.90
N PHE A 13 -17.25 17.84 4.16
CA PHE A 13 -15.90 18.38 3.89
C PHE A 13 -15.83 19.09 2.53
N LYS A 14 -16.97 19.35 1.86
CA LYS A 14 -17.05 20.03 0.55
C LYS A 14 -16.29 21.35 0.52
N GLY A 15 -16.31 22.11 1.62
CA GLY A 15 -15.60 23.39 1.74
C GLY A 15 -14.07 23.24 1.66
N LEU A 16 -13.51 22.21 2.30
CA LEU A 16 -12.06 21.95 2.24
C LEU A 16 -11.63 21.64 0.80
N PHE A 17 -12.35 20.75 0.11
CA PHE A 17 -12.02 20.38 -1.27
C PHE A 17 -12.10 21.55 -2.24
N LYS A 18 -13.14 22.41 -2.13
CA LYS A 18 -13.26 23.61 -2.95
C LYS A 18 -12.13 24.61 -2.68
N SER A 19 -11.70 24.76 -1.43
CA SER A 19 -10.56 25.62 -1.07
C SER A 19 -9.24 25.16 -1.69
N PHE A 20 -9.12 23.87 -2.04
CA PHE A 20 -7.96 23.32 -2.74
C PHE A 20 -8.10 23.32 -4.27
N GLY A 21 -9.15 23.95 -4.81
CA GLY A 21 -9.40 24.02 -6.26
C GLY A 21 -9.87 22.69 -6.87
N ILE A 22 -10.41 21.78 -6.05
CA ILE A 22 -10.92 20.47 -6.48
C ILE A 22 -12.42 20.60 -6.80
N ASP A 23 -12.85 20.11 -7.97
CA ASP A 23 -14.28 20.00 -8.29
C ASP A 23 -14.90 18.82 -7.53
N TYR A 24 -15.54 19.14 -6.41
CA TYR A 24 -16.18 18.17 -5.52
C TYR A 24 -17.27 17.35 -6.23
N ASP A 25 -18.07 17.95 -7.11
CA ASP A 25 -19.23 17.29 -7.70
C ASP A 25 -18.80 16.25 -8.74
N THR A 26 -17.72 16.54 -9.47
CA THR A 26 -17.03 15.58 -10.35
C THR A 26 -16.30 14.49 -9.55
N MET A 27 -15.57 14.87 -8.50
CA MET A 27 -14.86 13.93 -7.60
C MET A 27 -15.82 12.91 -6.96
N ARG A 28 -16.99 13.37 -6.48
CA ARG A 28 -18.03 12.52 -5.87
C ARG A 28 -18.53 11.43 -6.82
N LYS A 29 -18.74 11.77 -8.09
CA LYS A 29 -19.16 10.80 -9.13
C LYS A 29 -18.07 9.77 -9.42
N ILE A 30 -16.81 10.21 -9.52
CA ILE A 30 -15.66 9.30 -9.72
C ILE A 30 -15.55 8.32 -8.55
N LEU A 31 -15.65 8.82 -7.31
CA LEU A 31 -15.63 8.00 -6.10
C LEU A 31 -16.78 6.99 -6.07
N GLN A 32 -17.99 7.41 -6.43
CA GLN A 32 -19.15 6.52 -6.47
C GLN A 32 -18.95 5.36 -7.46
N VAL A 33 -18.37 5.63 -8.63
CA VAL A 33 -18.04 4.60 -9.62
C VAL A 33 -16.96 3.66 -9.08
N LYS A 34 -15.87 4.20 -8.50
CA LYS A 34 -14.78 3.40 -7.93
C LYS A 34 -15.26 2.47 -6.81
N LEU A 35 -16.02 2.98 -5.84
CA LEU A 35 -16.61 2.17 -4.77
C LEU A 35 -17.57 1.09 -5.29
N THR A 36 -18.27 1.35 -6.39
CA THR A 36 -19.15 0.35 -7.03
C THR A 36 -18.34 -0.76 -7.71
N LEU A 37 -17.21 -0.41 -8.33
CA LEU A 37 -16.32 -1.37 -8.99
C LEU A 37 -15.54 -2.24 -7.99
N ASP A 38 -15.18 -1.69 -6.82
CA ASP A 38 -14.45 -2.45 -5.78
C ASP A 38 -15.23 -3.64 -5.25
N GLY A 39 -16.56 -3.55 -5.20
CA GLY A 39 -17.42 -4.68 -4.81
C GLY A 39 -17.22 -5.93 -5.69
N ARG A 40 -16.54 -5.79 -6.83
CA ARG A 40 -16.20 -6.86 -7.77
C ARG A 40 -14.70 -7.22 -7.76
N ARG A 41 -13.84 -6.49 -7.04
CA ARG A 41 -12.42 -6.81 -6.90
C ARG A 41 -12.22 -7.86 -5.80
N VAL A 42 -11.30 -8.79 -6.05
CA VAL A 42 -10.84 -9.76 -5.05
C VAL A 42 -9.57 -9.17 -4.42
N PRO A 43 -9.50 -9.02 -3.08
CA PRO A 43 -8.31 -8.48 -2.42
C PRO A 43 -7.09 -9.40 -2.64
N THR A 44 -5.90 -8.80 -2.78
CA THR A 44 -4.66 -9.49 -3.18
C THR A 44 -4.22 -10.57 -2.19
N VAL A 45 -4.47 -10.36 -0.90
CA VAL A 45 -4.18 -11.35 0.17
C VAL A 45 -4.93 -12.67 -0.06
N MET A 46 -6.07 -12.62 -0.76
CA MET A 46 -6.93 -13.77 -1.05
C MET A 46 -6.70 -14.34 -2.47
N ASN A 47 -5.77 -13.77 -3.24
CA ASN A 47 -5.51 -14.10 -4.64
C ASN A 47 -4.82 -15.47 -4.84
N ASN A 48 -4.40 -16.13 -3.76
CA ASN A 48 -3.79 -17.46 -3.81
C ASN A 48 -4.78 -18.63 -3.68
N ASN A 49 -6.05 -18.40 -3.36
CA ASN A 49 -7.04 -19.47 -3.29
C ASN A 49 -7.98 -19.43 -4.49
N SER A 50 -7.70 -20.33 -5.43
CA SER A 50 -8.49 -20.66 -6.62
C SER A 50 -9.86 -21.26 -6.27
N TYR A 51 -10.75 -20.49 -5.62
CA TYR A 51 -12.16 -20.87 -5.51
C TYR A 51 -13.06 -19.67 -5.77
N LYS A 52 -13.62 -19.65 -6.98
CA LYS A 52 -14.76 -18.81 -7.38
C LYS A 52 -15.88 -18.98 -6.35
N ASN A 53 -16.13 -17.96 -5.54
CA ASN A 53 -17.35 -17.86 -4.76
C ASN A 53 -17.86 -16.43 -4.85
N GLU A 54 -18.98 -16.26 -5.56
CA GLU A 54 -19.68 -15.02 -5.92
C GLU A 54 -20.38 -14.30 -4.74
N GLY A 55 -19.83 -14.39 -3.53
CA GLY A 55 -20.34 -13.68 -2.36
C GLY A 55 -19.44 -12.51 -1.96
N ASN A 56 -20.03 -11.32 -1.70
CA ASN A 56 -19.39 -10.06 -1.25
C ASN A 56 -17.94 -10.22 -0.74
N SER A 57 -16.96 -10.16 -1.66
CA SER A 57 -15.53 -10.37 -1.39
C SER A 57 -15.00 -9.43 -0.30
N ILE A 58 -15.46 -8.18 -0.31
CA ILE A 58 -15.10 -7.15 0.67
C ILE A 58 -15.55 -7.51 2.09
N LYS A 59 -16.77 -8.05 2.26
CA LYS A 59 -17.24 -8.39 3.62
C LYS A 59 -16.44 -9.55 4.22
N LYS A 60 -16.06 -10.52 3.38
CA LYS A 60 -15.21 -11.64 3.78
C LYS A 60 -13.79 -11.18 4.13
N SER A 61 -13.21 -10.28 3.34
CA SER A 61 -11.87 -9.73 3.63
C SER A 61 -11.85 -8.90 4.91
N LEU A 62 -12.86 -8.06 5.15
CA LEU A 62 -12.99 -7.32 6.41
C LEU A 62 -13.10 -8.26 7.62
N GLY A 63 -13.85 -9.36 7.51
CA GLY A 63 -13.92 -10.39 8.55
C GLY A 63 -12.56 -11.02 8.87
N PHE A 64 -11.75 -11.30 7.86
CA PHE A 64 -10.39 -11.80 8.05
C PHE A 64 -9.49 -10.79 8.77
N TYR A 65 -9.59 -9.50 8.44
CA TYR A 65 -8.84 -8.46 9.17
C TYR A 65 -9.28 -8.33 10.62
N ILE A 66 -10.58 -8.49 10.94
CA ILE A 66 -11.05 -8.54 12.34
C ILE A 66 -10.40 -9.71 13.09
N LEU A 67 -10.33 -10.89 12.47
CA LEU A 67 -9.71 -12.07 13.08
C LEU A 67 -8.22 -11.84 13.33
N LEU A 68 -7.48 -11.34 12.33
CA LEU A 68 -6.07 -10.99 12.51
C LEU A 68 -5.88 -9.90 13.58
N GLY A 69 -6.83 -8.99 13.72
CA GLY A 69 -6.85 -7.93 14.72
C GLY A 69 -6.86 -8.41 16.17
N LEU A 70 -7.29 -9.65 16.42
CA LEU A 70 -7.25 -10.24 17.77
C LEU A 70 -5.82 -10.34 18.33
N VAL A 71 -4.81 -10.43 17.46
CA VAL A 71 -3.39 -10.45 17.86
C VAL A 71 -3.00 -9.16 18.59
N LEU A 72 -3.70 -8.05 18.37
CA LEU A 72 -3.42 -6.77 19.02
C LEU A 72 -4.01 -6.67 20.44
N VAL A 73 -4.97 -7.53 20.80
CA VAL A 73 -5.72 -7.44 22.07
C VAL A 73 -4.83 -7.64 23.31
N PRO A 74 -3.91 -8.61 23.38
CA PRO A 74 -3.01 -8.78 24.52
C PRO A 74 -2.18 -7.51 24.81
N PHE A 75 -1.78 -6.80 23.75
CA PHE A 75 -1.05 -5.53 23.85
C PHE A 75 -1.91 -4.35 24.29
N VAL A 76 -3.23 -4.46 24.40
CA VAL A 76 -4.06 -3.42 25.04
C VAL A 76 -4.31 -3.75 26.52
N ILE A 77 -4.34 -5.04 26.82
CA ILE A 77 -4.68 -5.62 28.13
C ILE A 77 -3.53 -5.51 29.15
N SER A 78 -2.28 -5.57 28.71
CA SER A 78 -1.13 -5.46 29.61
C SER A 78 -1.14 -4.12 30.37
N ASN A 79 -0.76 -4.12 31.65
CA ASN A 79 -0.81 -2.95 32.55
C ASN A 79 0.58 -2.48 32.98
N GLN A 80 1.58 -2.66 32.12
CA GLN A 80 2.98 -2.36 32.45
C GLN A 80 3.38 -0.96 31.97
N ASN A 81 4.29 -0.85 31.01
CA ASN A 81 4.72 0.42 30.42
C ASN A 81 3.90 0.75 29.17
N TYR A 82 3.07 1.80 29.23
CA TYR A 82 2.22 2.20 28.11
C TYR A 82 3.04 2.63 26.91
N LEU A 83 4.19 3.30 27.15
CA LEU A 83 5.10 3.67 26.07
C LEU A 83 5.50 2.45 25.22
N PHE A 84 6.10 1.43 25.82
CA PHE A 84 6.56 0.25 25.07
C PHE A 84 5.41 -0.56 24.46
N GLN A 85 4.37 -0.80 25.26
CA GLN A 85 3.21 -1.57 24.87
C GLN A 85 2.50 -0.95 23.65
N MET A 86 2.19 0.34 23.72
CA MET A 86 1.52 1.03 22.62
C MET A 86 2.45 1.23 21.44
N SER A 87 3.74 1.48 21.67
CA SER A 87 4.71 1.56 20.56
C SER A 87 4.84 0.24 19.80
N PHE A 88 4.77 -0.89 20.49
CA PHE A 88 4.78 -2.20 19.84
C PHE A 88 3.49 -2.45 19.06
N LEU A 89 2.33 -2.13 19.66
CA LEU A 89 1.02 -2.20 19.01
C LEU A 89 0.99 -1.34 17.74
N PHE A 90 1.42 -0.08 17.81
CA PHE A 90 1.51 0.81 16.65
C PHE A 90 2.58 0.36 15.65
N GLY A 91 3.64 -0.30 16.10
CA GLY A 91 4.63 -0.92 15.22
C GLY A 91 4.02 -2.02 14.35
N ILE A 92 3.28 -2.95 14.95
CA ILE A 92 2.54 -3.99 14.22
C ILE A 92 1.51 -3.34 13.28
N LEU A 93 0.73 -2.37 13.77
CA LEU A 93 -0.28 -1.68 12.96
C LEU A 93 0.34 -1.01 11.74
N MET A 94 1.37 -0.19 11.94
CA MET A 94 2.05 0.52 10.86
C MET A 94 2.63 -0.44 9.84
N PHE A 95 3.28 -1.52 10.30
CA PHE A 95 3.87 -2.50 9.41
C PHE A 95 2.82 -3.22 8.55
N MET A 96 1.71 -3.64 9.16
CA MET A 96 0.59 -4.26 8.46
C MET A 96 -0.07 -3.30 7.47
N MET A 97 -0.36 -2.07 7.90
CA MET A 97 -1.02 -1.07 7.05
C MET A 97 -0.11 -0.61 5.90
N MET A 98 1.20 -0.43 6.13
CA MET A 98 2.15 -0.16 5.05
C MET A 98 2.20 -1.31 4.04
N THR A 99 2.20 -2.56 4.49
CA THR A 99 2.24 -3.72 3.60
C THR A 99 0.98 -3.80 2.74
N ILE A 100 -0.19 -3.64 3.35
CA ILE A 100 -1.47 -3.62 2.62
C ILE A 100 -1.49 -2.47 1.63
N LEU A 101 -1.05 -1.28 2.06
CA LEU A 101 -1.09 -0.10 1.21
C LEU A 101 -0.19 -0.26 -0.02
N ILE A 102 1.05 -0.73 0.19
CA ILE A 102 2.02 -0.96 -0.89
C ILE A 102 1.58 -2.11 -1.79
N SER A 103 0.94 -3.15 -1.24
CA SER A 103 0.48 -4.33 -1.99
C SER A 103 -0.75 -4.04 -2.87
N ASP A 104 -1.86 -3.63 -2.26
CA ASP A 104 -3.12 -3.45 -2.97
C ASP A 104 -3.11 -2.21 -3.86
N PHE A 105 -2.49 -1.11 -3.40
CA PHE A 105 -2.58 0.16 -4.12
C PHE A 105 -1.48 0.41 -5.14
N SER A 106 -0.40 -0.38 -5.17
CA SER A 106 0.51 -0.36 -6.32
C SER A 106 -0.26 -0.59 -7.62
N SER A 107 -1.16 -1.57 -7.62
CA SER A 107 -1.99 -1.89 -8.77
C SER A 107 -2.98 -0.77 -9.12
N VAL A 108 -3.60 -0.12 -8.13
CA VAL A 108 -4.61 0.93 -8.34
C VAL A 108 -3.97 2.25 -8.72
N LEU A 109 -2.87 2.61 -8.07
CA LEU A 109 -2.14 3.86 -8.26
C LEU A 109 -1.42 3.87 -9.62
N LEU A 110 -0.89 2.73 -10.05
CA LEU A 110 -0.14 2.59 -11.32
C LEU A 110 -0.96 2.05 -12.49
N ASP A 111 -2.23 1.68 -12.27
CA ASP A 111 -3.16 1.47 -13.37
C ASP A 111 -3.57 2.84 -13.93
N LEU A 112 -2.90 3.22 -15.01
CA LEU A 112 -3.12 4.46 -15.76
C LEU A 112 -4.22 4.29 -16.83
N ARG A 113 -4.78 3.08 -17.00
CA ARG A 113 -5.87 2.84 -17.97
C ARG A 113 -7.10 3.69 -17.67
N ASP A 114 -7.39 3.90 -16.38
CA ASP A 114 -8.44 4.81 -15.93
C ASP A 114 -8.19 6.25 -16.40
N LYS A 115 -6.93 6.69 -16.43
CA LYS A 115 -6.54 8.05 -16.83
C LYS A 115 -6.73 8.26 -18.32
N ASP A 116 -6.36 7.29 -19.16
CA ASP A 116 -6.54 7.38 -20.62
C ASP A 116 -8.04 7.44 -21.01
N ILE A 117 -8.90 6.75 -20.26
CA ILE A 117 -10.35 6.79 -20.47
C ILE A 117 -10.96 8.08 -19.88
N ILE A 118 -10.56 8.50 -18.68
CA ILE A 118 -11.17 9.64 -17.96
C ILE A 118 -10.66 11.00 -18.47
N LEU A 119 -9.41 11.13 -18.92
CA LEU A 119 -8.86 12.36 -19.50
C LEU A 119 -9.44 12.71 -20.88
N SER A 120 -10.18 11.79 -21.51
CA SER A 120 -11.00 12.13 -22.67
C SER A 120 -12.17 13.08 -22.32
N LYS A 121 -12.43 13.29 -21.01
CA LYS A 121 -13.45 14.20 -20.49
C LYS A 121 -12.79 15.44 -19.87
N PRO A 122 -13.50 16.58 -19.76
CA PRO A 122 -12.98 17.81 -19.16
C PRO A 122 -12.90 17.68 -17.63
N VAL A 123 -12.01 16.84 -17.14
CA VAL A 123 -11.73 16.63 -15.71
C VAL A 123 -10.30 17.05 -15.44
N ASP A 124 -10.12 18.00 -14.51
CA ASP A 124 -8.79 18.44 -14.11
C ASP A 124 -8.00 17.30 -13.44
N GLY A 125 -6.71 17.18 -13.76
CA GLY A 125 -5.83 16.16 -13.22
C GLY A 125 -5.77 16.20 -11.68
N LYS A 126 -5.85 17.40 -11.09
CA LYS A 126 -5.93 17.58 -9.63
C LYS A 126 -7.17 16.93 -9.02
N THR A 127 -8.32 17.04 -9.69
CA THR A 127 -9.58 16.44 -9.23
C THR A 127 -9.53 14.91 -9.32
N LEU A 128 -8.91 14.37 -10.37
CA LEU A 128 -8.72 12.93 -10.54
C LEU A 128 -7.75 12.35 -9.49
N SER A 129 -6.64 13.04 -9.23
CA SER A 129 -5.65 12.64 -8.22
C SER A 129 -6.26 12.69 -6.81
N ALA A 130 -7.00 13.75 -6.47
CA ALA A 130 -7.73 13.86 -5.22
C ALA A 130 -8.77 12.73 -5.05
N ALA A 131 -9.54 12.42 -6.10
CA ALA A 131 -10.49 11.31 -6.08
C ALA A 131 -9.78 9.97 -5.80
N LYS A 132 -8.60 9.75 -6.40
CA LYS A 132 -7.79 8.54 -6.17
C LYS A 132 -7.29 8.46 -4.73
N THR A 133 -6.75 9.55 -4.19
CA THR A 133 -6.24 9.59 -2.81
C THR A 133 -7.33 9.39 -1.77
N ILE A 134 -8.51 9.99 -1.96
CA ILE A 134 -9.62 9.82 -1.03
C ILE A 134 -10.18 8.40 -1.11
N HIS A 135 -10.27 7.83 -2.31
CA HIS A 135 -10.63 6.42 -2.50
C HIS A 135 -9.70 5.49 -1.70
N ILE A 136 -8.39 5.74 -1.80
CA ILE A 136 -7.36 5.02 -1.04
C ILE A 136 -7.57 5.20 0.47
N MET A 137 -7.75 6.44 0.94
CA MET A 137 -7.98 6.73 2.37
C MET A 137 -9.22 6.01 2.91
N ILE A 138 -10.35 6.05 2.19
CA ILE A 138 -11.59 5.38 2.62
C ILE A 138 -11.38 3.88 2.82
N TYR A 139 -10.75 3.23 1.84
CA TYR A 139 -10.49 1.80 1.93
C TYR A 139 -9.50 1.46 3.03
N MET A 140 -8.44 2.26 3.18
CA MET A 140 -7.48 2.11 4.27
C MET A 140 -8.16 2.22 5.64
N PHE A 141 -8.97 3.25 5.86
CA PHE A 141 -9.73 3.38 7.10
C PHE A 141 -10.61 2.17 7.38
N PHE A 142 -11.32 1.61 6.38
CA PHE A 142 -12.13 0.41 6.60
C PHE A 142 -11.30 -0.79 7.05
N ILE A 143 -10.13 -0.99 6.46
CA ILE A 143 -9.21 -2.07 6.87
C ILE A 143 -8.66 -1.79 8.26
N THR A 144 -8.16 -0.58 8.52
CA THR A 144 -7.59 -0.20 9.82
C THR A 144 -8.61 -0.34 10.93
N PHE A 145 -9.85 0.14 10.75
CA PHE A 145 -10.91 -0.03 11.75
C PHE A 145 -11.35 -1.47 11.94
N SER A 146 -11.30 -2.29 10.89
CA SER A 146 -11.60 -3.72 11.02
C SER A 146 -10.51 -4.44 11.81
N PHE A 147 -9.24 -4.13 11.53
CA PHE A 147 -8.09 -4.72 12.19
C PHE A 147 -7.92 -4.22 13.65
N THR A 148 -8.17 -2.94 13.92
CA THR A 148 -8.09 -2.36 15.27
C THR A 148 -9.38 -2.52 16.07
N GLY A 149 -10.50 -2.88 15.43
CA GLY A 149 -11.83 -2.94 16.03
C GLY A 149 -11.90 -3.74 17.34
N PRO A 150 -11.37 -4.99 17.39
CA PRO A 150 -11.33 -5.76 18.63
C PRO A 150 -10.55 -5.05 19.76
N SER A 151 -9.37 -4.49 19.43
CA SER A 151 -8.54 -3.74 20.38
C SER A 151 -9.21 -2.45 20.86
N LEU A 152 -9.89 -1.73 19.98
CA LEU A 152 -10.67 -0.55 20.34
C LEU A 152 -11.81 -0.91 21.30
N ALA A 153 -12.54 -1.99 21.03
CA ALA A 153 -13.61 -2.46 21.91
C ALA A 153 -13.06 -2.81 23.30
N VAL A 154 -11.99 -3.61 23.38
CA VAL A 154 -11.36 -3.99 24.65
C VAL A 154 -10.84 -2.77 25.41
N SER A 155 -10.25 -1.80 24.70
CA SER A 155 -9.72 -0.58 25.31
C SER A 155 -10.79 0.24 26.03
N LEU A 156 -12.01 0.29 25.46
CA LEU A 156 -13.13 1.02 26.04
C LEU A 156 -13.60 0.38 27.34
N TYR A 157 -13.68 -0.96 27.39
CA TYR A 157 -14.16 -1.67 28.58
C TYR A 157 -13.12 -1.76 29.71
N ARG A 158 -11.83 -1.87 29.38
CA ARG A 158 -10.78 -2.14 30.38
C ARG A 158 -9.99 -0.91 30.80
N ASN A 159 -9.58 -0.07 29.84
CA ASN A 159 -8.64 1.03 30.07
C ASN A 159 -9.37 2.39 30.23
N GLY A 160 -10.67 2.42 29.93
CA GLY A 160 -11.53 3.58 30.10
C GLY A 160 -11.69 4.46 28.85
N PHE A 161 -12.62 5.40 28.92
CA PHE A 161 -13.01 6.24 27.79
C PHE A 161 -11.89 7.16 27.27
N LEU A 162 -11.04 7.67 28.17
CA LEU A 162 -9.95 8.55 27.79
C LEU A 162 -8.87 7.82 26.99
N PHE A 163 -8.52 6.58 27.37
CA PHE A 163 -7.63 5.73 26.60
C PHE A 163 -8.19 5.48 25.19
N PHE A 164 -9.48 5.17 25.10
CA PHE A 164 -10.16 4.93 23.83
C PHE A 164 -10.07 6.15 22.89
N ILE A 165 -10.29 7.38 23.39
CA ILE A 165 -10.19 8.59 22.56
C ILE A 165 -8.77 8.80 22.05
N ILE A 166 -7.76 8.67 22.92
CA ILE A 166 -6.35 8.81 22.52
C ILE A 166 -6.02 7.76 21.46
N PHE A 167 -6.47 6.52 21.66
CA PHE A 167 -6.23 5.44 20.72
C PHE A 167 -6.89 5.67 19.36
N LEU A 168 -8.16 6.09 19.35
CA LEU A 168 -8.89 6.43 18.13
C LEU A 168 -8.21 7.57 17.37
N LEU A 169 -7.80 8.64 18.06
CA LEU A 169 -7.13 9.78 17.43
C LEU A 169 -5.75 9.40 16.87
N SER A 170 -4.98 8.62 17.62
CA SER A 170 -3.67 8.13 17.19
C SER A 170 -3.77 7.22 15.97
N ILE A 171 -4.80 6.36 15.87
CA ILE A 171 -5.06 5.54 14.67
C ILE A 171 -5.31 6.44 13.45
N ILE A 172 -6.13 7.48 13.59
CA ILE A 172 -6.43 8.39 12.48
C ILE A 172 -5.16 9.12 12.03
N LEU A 173 -4.39 9.68 12.96
CA LEU A 173 -3.13 10.37 12.64
C LEU A 173 -2.09 9.43 12.02
N MET A 174 -2.02 8.18 12.49
CA MET A 174 -1.17 7.15 11.92
C MET A 174 -1.56 6.81 10.48
N ASP A 175 -2.85 6.60 10.19
CA ASP A 175 -3.31 6.32 8.82
C ASP A 175 -2.96 7.46 7.87
N LEU A 176 -3.17 8.72 8.30
CA LEU A 176 -2.77 9.91 7.54
C LEU A 176 -1.27 9.95 7.26
N LEU A 177 -0.45 9.63 8.25
CA LEU A 177 1.00 9.56 8.11
C LEU A 177 1.41 8.51 7.08
N ILE A 178 0.83 7.30 7.14
CA ILE A 178 1.18 6.22 6.21
C ILE A 178 0.80 6.58 4.78
N VAL A 179 -0.39 7.16 4.55
CA VAL A 179 -0.81 7.61 3.21
C VAL A 179 0.14 8.69 2.68
N ALA A 180 0.49 9.68 3.50
CA ALA A 180 1.39 10.74 3.08
C ALA A 180 2.80 10.20 2.80
N LEU A 181 3.35 9.36 3.68
CA LEU A 181 4.70 8.80 3.54
C LEU A 181 4.82 7.92 2.29
N THR A 182 3.84 7.07 2.03
CA THR A 182 3.84 6.22 0.83
C THR A 182 3.67 7.01 -0.45
N ALA A 183 2.81 8.04 -0.46
CA ALA A 183 2.67 8.94 -1.59
C ALA A 183 3.98 9.72 -1.86
N LEU A 184 4.65 10.20 -0.82
CA LEU A 184 5.95 10.87 -0.94
C LEU A 184 7.03 9.92 -1.43
N LEU A 185 7.04 8.66 -0.96
CA LEU A 185 7.95 7.63 -1.43
C LEU A 185 7.74 7.34 -2.92
N TYR A 186 6.50 7.21 -3.37
CA TYR A 186 6.19 7.04 -4.80
C TYR A 186 6.62 8.24 -5.63
N LEU A 187 6.37 9.47 -5.15
CA LEU A 187 6.83 10.68 -5.82
C LEU A 187 8.35 10.71 -5.93
N LEU A 188 9.06 10.41 -4.84
CA LEU A 188 10.51 10.38 -4.80
C LEU A 188 11.06 9.40 -5.85
N ILE A 189 10.50 8.19 -5.93
CA ILE A 189 10.91 7.21 -6.93
C ILE A 189 10.62 7.74 -8.35
N LEU A 190 9.44 8.30 -8.61
CA LEU A 190 9.07 8.86 -9.91
C LEU A 190 9.95 10.04 -10.34
N LYS A 191 10.52 10.79 -9.39
CA LYS A 191 11.43 11.89 -9.68
C LYS A 191 12.74 11.39 -10.28
N PHE A 192 13.21 10.20 -9.87
CA PHE A 192 14.49 9.64 -10.29
C PHE A 192 14.37 8.48 -11.30
N PHE A 193 13.21 7.84 -11.39
CA PHE A 193 13.01 6.61 -12.14
C PHE A 193 11.76 6.64 -13.02
N ASP A 194 11.83 5.97 -14.16
CA ASP A 194 10.68 5.73 -15.04
C ASP A 194 9.65 4.80 -14.40
N GLY A 195 8.45 4.81 -14.96
CA GLY A 195 7.33 4.04 -14.45
C GLY A 195 7.46 2.55 -14.36
N GLU A 196 8.14 1.97 -15.33
CA GLU A 196 8.42 0.54 -15.34
C GLU A 196 9.29 0.19 -14.12
N LYS A 197 10.30 1.02 -13.81
CA LYS A 197 11.15 0.84 -12.64
C LYS A 197 10.40 1.05 -11.33
N LEU A 198 9.41 1.93 -11.28
CA LEU A 198 8.55 2.08 -10.10
C LEU A 198 7.78 0.79 -9.79
N LYS A 199 7.20 0.16 -10.82
CA LYS A 199 6.51 -1.14 -10.66
C LYS A 199 7.47 -2.20 -10.14
N ASP A 200 8.67 -2.26 -10.68
CA ASP A 200 9.69 -3.24 -10.26
C ASP A 200 10.15 -2.97 -8.82
N ILE A 201 10.44 -1.72 -8.44
CA ILE A 201 10.81 -1.33 -7.07
C ILE A 201 9.71 -1.71 -6.08
N ILE A 202 8.45 -1.46 -6.40
CA ILE A 202 7.35 -1.83 -5.51
C ILE A 202 7.27 -3.34 -5.33
N ASN A 203 7.44 -4.12 -6.41
CA ASN A 203 7.51 -5.57 -6.30
C ASN A 203 8.66 -6.02 -5.38
N TYR A 204 9.85 -5.42 -5.49
CA TYR A 204 10.96 -5.72 -4.58
C TYR A 204 10.64 -5.38 -3.12
N VAL A 205 10.05 -4.21 -2.87
CA VAL A 205 9.60 -3.81 -1.52
C VAL A 205 8.58 -4.80 -0.97
N GLN A 206 7.64 -5.27 -1.79
CA GLN A 206 6.66 -6.29 -1.39
C GLN A 206 7.31 -7.65 -1.06
N ILE A 207 8.32 -8.08 -1.84
CA ILE A 207 9.09 -9.30 -1.53
C ILE A 207 9.78 -9.16 -0.17
N ILE A 208 10.45 -8.02 0.08
CA ILE A 208 11.11 -7.73 1.37
C ILE A 208 10.10 -7.73 2.51
N LEU A 209 8.94 -7.07 2.34
CA LEU A 209 7.87 -7.05 3.34
C LEU A 209 7.30 -8.45 3.62
N THR A 210 7.20 -9.31 2.60
CA THR A 210 6.72 -10.69 2.75
C THR A 210 7.71 -11.56 3.53
N ILE A 211 9.02 -11.39 3.27
CA ILE A 211 10.08 -12.05 4.05
C ILE A 211 10.04 -11.55 5.50
N ALA A 212 9.93 -10.24 5.70
CA ALA A 212 9.84 -9.64 7.02
C ALA A 212 8.59 -10.11 7.80
N LEU A 213 7.44 -10.27 7.14
CA LEU A 213 6.24 -10.89 7.74
C LEU A 213 6.51 -12.35 8.16
N SER A 214 7.15 -13.13 7.28
CA SER A 214 7.47 -14.54 7.56
C SER A 214 8.40 -14.70 8.77
N VAL A 215 9.43 -13.85 8.85
CA VAL A 215 10.37 -13.84 9.99
C VAL A 215 9.69 -13.27 11.25
N GLY A 216 8.94 -12.18 11.10
CA GLY A 216 8.21 -11.53 12.19
C GLY A 216 7.22 -12.47 12.89
N TYR A 217 6.49 -13.28 12.12
CA TYR A 217 5.61 -14.31 12.65
C TYR A 217 6.35 -15.32 13.54
N GLN A 218 7.55 -15.76 13.14
CA GLN A 218 8.37 -16.67 13.96
C GLN A 218 8.86 -16.02 15.24
N LEU A 219 9.11 -14.71 15.22
CA LEU A 219 9.53 -13.95 16.40
C LEU A 219 8.38 -13.71 17.39
N ILE A 220 7.13 -13.55 16.92
CA ILE A 220 5.95 -13.37 17.79
C ILE A 220 5.76 -14.54 18.75
N GLY A 221 6.00 -15.78 18.30
CA GLY A 221 5.94 -16.95 19.18
C GLY A 221 6.99 -16.93 20.30
N ARG A 222 8.14 -16.28 20.07
CA ARG A 222 9.21 -16.08 21.07
C ARG A 222 9.01 -14.83 21.93
N LEU A 223 8.11 -13.93 21.52
CA LEU A 223 7.81 -12.69 22.23
C LEU A 223 6.92 -12.90 23.48
N PHE A 224 6.30 -14.08 23.64
CA PHE A 224 5.51 -14.40 24.85
C PHE A 224 6.36 -14.64 26.12
N ASP A 225 7.67 -14.83 25.99
CA ASP A 225 8.60 -14.92 27.13
C ASP A 225 9.07 -13.54 27.67
N PHE A 226 8.56 -12.43 27.14
CA PHE A 226 9.02 -11.06 27.47
C PHE A 226 8.40 -10.46 28.74
N SER A 227 7.68 -11.21 29.58
CA SER A 227 7.20 -10.71 30.88
C SER A 227 8.35 -10.17 31.75
N ASN A 228 9.58 -10.67 31.54
CA ASN A 228 10.81 -10.19 32.18
C ASN A 228 11.46 -8.96 31.52
N ILE A 229 11.14 -8.63 30.25
CA ILE A 229 11.77 -7.52 29.50
C ILE A 229 10.98 -6.21 29.66
N MET A 230 9.69 -6.28 30.01
CA MET A 230 8.87 -5.09 30.23
C MET A 230 9.08 -4.41 31.60
N ASN A 231 9.92 -4.98 32.48
CA ASN A 231 10.39 -4.36 33.73
C ASN A 231 11.73 -3.62 33.56
N ILE A 232 12.24 -3.46 32.34
CA ILE A 232 13.47 -2.72 32.08
C ILE A 232 13.14 -1.22 32.00
N ASP A 233 13.86 -0.41 32.79
CA ASP A 233 13.78 1.04 32.75
C ASP A 233 14.01 1.56 31.32
N PHE A 234 13.15 2.48 30.87
CA PHE A 234 13.27 3.06 29.55
C PHE A 234 14.52 3.96 29.48
N VAL A 235 15.56 3.47 28.82
CA VAL A 235 16.74 4.28 28.46
C VAL A 235 16.60 4.70 26.99
N PRO A 236 16.19 5.95 26.69
CA PRO A 236 15.99 6.40 25.33
C PRO A 236 17.30 6.38 24.54
N LYS A 237 17.28 5.68 23.40
CA LYS A 237 18.39 5.69 22.43
C LYS A 237 18.03 6.56 21.24
N TRP A 238 19.00 7.23 20.64
CA TRP A 238 18.77 8.15 19.51
C TRP A 238 18.05 7.50 18.31
N TRP A 239 18.29 6.22 18.03
CA TRP A 239 17.62 5.48 16.96
C TRP A 239 16.10 5.33 17.18
N GLN A 240 15.63 5.36 18.44
CA GLN A 240 14.21 5.20 18.75
C GLN A 240 13.38 6.41 18.29
N TYR A 241 14.00 7.59 18.14
CA TYR A 241 13.35 8.77 17.57
C TYR A 241 13.05 8.64 16.08
N LEU A 242 13.74 7.76 15.37
CA LEU A 242 13.47 7.51 13.95
C LEU A 242 12.29 6.55 13.75
N LEU A 243 11.88 5.82 14.79
CA LEU A 243 10.81 4.84 14.73
C LEU A 243 9.45 5.52 14.95
N PRO A 244 8.62 5.72 13.91
CA PRO A 244 7.39 6.48 14.08
C PRO A 244 6.38 5.77 14.99
N SER A 245 6.52 4.46 15.18
CA SER A 245 5.73 3.69 16.14
C SER A 245 5.94 4.15 17.59
N MET A 246 7.16 4.60 17.94
CA MET A 246 7.46 5.13 19.28
C MET A 246 6.75 6.46 19.55
N TRP A 247 6.56 7.26 18.51
CA TRP A 247 5.89 8.55 18.63
C TRP A 247 4.45 8.35 19.12
N PHE A 248 3.73 7.40 18.54
CA PHE A 248 2.35 7.10 18.91
C PHE A 248 2.20 6.41 20.28
N GLY A 249 3.28 5.90 20.88
CA GLY A 249 3.25 5.42 22.28
C GLY A 249 3.34 6.55 23.32
N GLY A 250 3.98 7.67 22.98
CA GLY A 250 4.20 8.81 23.87
C GLY A 250 2.92 9.39 24.50
N PRO A 251 1.86 9.68 23.73
CA PRO A 251 0.64 10.30 24.26
C PRO A 251 -0.04 9.50 25.38
N PHE A 252 0.09 8.17 25.35
CA PHE A 252 -0.50 7.31 26.38
C PHE A 252 0.21 7.45 27.71
N GLU A 253 1.55 7.41 27.70
CA GLU A 253 2.37 7.55 28.91
C GLU A 253 2.26 8.97 29.49
N LEU A 254 2.25 10.00 28.63
CA LEU A 254 2.13 11.40 29.03
C LEU A 254 0.77 11.71 29.68
N ILE A 255 -0.34 11.29 29.06
CA ILE A 255 -1.67 11.70 29.50
C ILE A 255 -2.22 10.78 30.60
N LEU A 256 -2.02 9.47 30.49
CA LEU A 256 -2.60 8.49 31.43
C LEU A 256 -1.78 8.33 32.70
N LYS A 257 -0.46 8.20 32.57
CA LYS A 257 0.46 8.04 33.71
C LYS A 257 1.03 9.36 34.23
N ARG A 258 0.78 10.48 33.55
CA ARG A 258 1.30 11.81 33.91
C ARG A 258 2.82 11.83 34.04
N ASN A 259 3.50 11.06 33.20
CA ASN A 259 4.96 11.07 33.13
C ASN A 259 5.40 12.19 32.19
N TYR A 260 6.01 13.23 32.76
CA TYR A 260 6.46 14.44 32.04
C TYR A 260 7.94 14.40 31.67
N ASP A 261 8.51 13.20 31.49
CA ASP A 261 9.86 13.07 30.96
C ASP A 261 9.98 13.81 29.60
N PRO A 262 11.05 14.60 29.37
CA PRO A 262 11.23 15.37 28.15
C PRO A 262 11.14 14.53 26.86
N HIS A 263 11.60 13.27 26.91
CA HIS A 263 11.59 12.37 25.77
C HIS A 263 10.16 11.93 25.41
N ILE A 264 9.32 11.68 26.41
CA ILE A 264 7.91 11.30 26.22
C ILE A 264 7.11 12.49 25.66
N ILE A 265 7.37 13.70 26.15
CA ILE A 265 6.78 14.92 25.59
C ILE A 265 7.17 15.06 24.13
N PHE A 266 8.45 14.87 23.80
CA PHE A 266 8.93 14.96 22.43
C PHE A 266 8.25 13.93 21.50
N PHE A 267 8.13 12.66 21.93
CA PHE A 267 7.40 11.65 21.16
C PHE A 267 5.93 12.01 20.93
N SER A 268 5.26 12.53 21.96
CA SER A 268 3.85 12.95 21.87
C SER A 268 3.66 14.10 20.90
N VAL A 269 4.58 15.05 20.89
CA VAL A 269 4.60 16.18 19.95
C VAL A 269 4.81 15.69 18.52
N LEU A 270 5.77 14.77 18.30
CA LEU A 270 6.02 14.18 16.98
C LEU A 270 4.80 13.42 16.43
N ALA A 271 4.07 12.70 17.29
CA ALA A 271 2.88 11.94 16.91
C ALA A 271 1.77 12.81 16.30
N VAL A 272 1.75 14.11 16.61
CA VAL A 272 0.76 15.06 16.09
C VAL A 272 1.34 15.91 14.96
N ILE A 273 2.53 16.47 15.17
CA ILE A 273 3.14 17.43 14.22
C ILE A 273 3.52 16.74 12.90
N VAL A 274 4.14 15.55 12.96
CA VAL A 274 4.68 14.91 11.76
C VAL A 274 3.58 14.48 10.79
N PRO A 275 2.48 13.84 11.22
CA PRO A 275 1.37 13.51 10.31
C PRO A 275 0.76 14.74 9.63
N ILE A 276 0.59 15.84 10.37
CA ILE A 276 0.03 17.09 9.83
C ILE A 276 0.98 17.69 8.79
N LEU A 277 2.28 17.79 9.11
CA LEU A 277 3.29 18.28 8.17
C LEU A 277 3.37 17.39 6.92
N ALA A 278 3.31 16.06 7.07
CA ALA A 278 3.38 15.14 5.95
C ALA A 278 2.22 15.36 4.95
N ILE A 279 1.01 15.62 5.44
CA ILE A 279 -0.14 15.97 4.58
C ILE A 279 0.09 17.30 3.86
N ILE A 280 0.55 18.33 4.58
CA ILE A 280 0.80 19.65 3.98
C ILE A 280 1.83 19.53 2.85
N ILE A 281 2.92 18.79 3.09
CA ILE A 281 3.96 18.53 2.10
C ILE A 281 3.39 17.75 0.91
N TYR A 282 2.57 16.72 1.16
CA TYR A 282 1.91 15.95 0.12
C TYR A 282 0.99 16.80 -0.78
N VAL A 283 0.14 17.64 -0.17
CA VAL A 283 -0.75 18.54 -0.92
C VAL A 283 0.06 19.51 -1.78
N LYS A 284 1.14 20.08 -1.22
CA LYS A 284 2.02 20.99 -1.96
C LYS A 284 2.73 20.31 -3.14
N LEU A 285 3.07 19.03 -2.99
CA LEU A 285 3.76 18.24 -4.02
C LEU A 285 2.82 17.53 -5.01
N THR A 286 1.50 17.66 -4.83
CA THR A 286 0.49 17.03 -5.70
C THR A 286 0.64 17.42 -7.18
N PRO A 287 0.91 18.67 -7.57
CA PRO A 287 1.15 19.02 -8.97
C PRO A 287 2.37 18.28 -9.55
N THR A 288 3.48 18.27 -8.82
CA THR A 288 4.71 17.56 -9.20
C THR A 288 4.51 16.05 -9.32
N PHE A 289 3.66 15.47 -8.47
CA PHE A 289 3.27 14.08 -8.57
C PHE A 289 2.53 13.81 -9.88
N GLU A 290 1.58 14.66 -10.24
CA GLU A 290 0.81 14.51 -11.48
C GLU A 290 1.68 14.65 -12.74
N ASP A 291 2.62 15.60 -12.76
CA ASP A 291 3.57 15.79 -13.84
C ASP A 291 4.48 14.56 -14.01
N ASN A 292 4.98 14.01 -12.90
CA ASN A 292 5.79 12.80 -12.95
C ASN A 292 4.97 11.54 -13.27
N LEU A 293 3.68 11.49 -12.90
CA LEU A 293 2.77 10.46 -13.38
C LEU A 293 2.53 10.57 -14.89
N GLN A 294 2.55 11.76 -15.49
CA GLN A 294 2.47 11.90 -16.96
C GLN A 294 3.70 11.32 -17.65
N LYS A 295 4.89 11.39 -17.04
CA LYS A 295 6.11 10.73 -17.56
C LYS A 295 5.96 9.22 -17.72
N LEU A 296 5.10 8.60 -16.91
CA LEU A 296 4.74 7.18 -17.03
C LEU A 296 4.03 6.88 -18.35
N ASN A 297 3.06 7.73 -18.72
CA ASN A 297 2.29 7.60 -19.95
C ASN A 297 3.10 8.05 -21.17
N SER A 298 3.98 9.04 -21.03
CA SER A 298 4.89 9.48 -22.10
C SER A 298 6.13 8.59 -22.26
N SER A 299 6.10 7.37 -21.75
CA SER A 299 7.04 6.29 -22.11
C SER A 299 6.84 5.81 -23.56
N SER A 300 6.05 6.51 -24.37
CA SER A 300 6.37 6.75 -25.78
C SER A 300 7.57 7.69 -25.91
N GLY A 301 8.68 7.40 -25.21
CA GLY A 301 9.95 8.00 -25.55
C GLY A 301 10.15 7.77 -27.04
N ILE A 302 10.43 8.83 -27.80
CA ILE A 302 10.80 8.72 -29.21
C ILE A 302 11.93 7.70 -29.25
N VAL A 303 11.60 6.45 -29.57
CA VAL A 303 12.58 5.40 -29.71
C VAL A 303 13.31 5.81 -30.97
N LYS A 304 14.45 6.51 -30.80
CA LYS A 304 15.41 6.67 -31.87
C LYS A 304 15.57 5.28 -32.46
N ALA A 305 15.10 5.11 -33.70
CA ALA A 305 15.14 3.83 -34.39
C ALA A 305 16.61 3.39 -34.36
N LYS A 306 16.94 2.44 -33.49
CA LYS A 306 18.31 1.94 -33.38
C LYS A 306 18.57 1.25 -34.71
N ASN A 307 19.34 1.92 -35.56
CA ASN A 307 19.69 1.41 -36.87
C ASN A 307 20.47 0.10 -36.69
N LYS A 308 19.82 -1.01 -37.05
CA LYS A 308 20.37 -2.36 -37.26
C LYS A 308 21.02 -3.01 -36.02
N GLY A 309 20.19 -3.62 -35.18
CA GLY A 309 20.64 -4.54 -34.11
C GLY A 309 20.76 -6.01 -34.58
N PHE A 310 21.17 -6.91 -33.69
CA PHE A 310 21.32 -8.36 -33.95
C PHE A 310 20.11 -9.02 -34.64
N ASN A 311 18.88 -8.64 -34.27
CA ASN A 311 17.65 -9.13 -34.90
C ASN A 311 17.54 -8.77 -36.39
N TYR A 312 18.18 -7.68 -36.85
CA TYR A 312 18.25 -7.30 -38.26
C TYR A 312 19.05 -8.34 -39.05
N HIS A 313 20.22 -8.74 -38.53
CA HIS A 313 21.07 -9.75 -39.14
C HIS A 313 20.41 -11.14 -39.13
N LEU A 314 19.77 -11.51 -38.01
CA LEU A 314 19.06 -12.78 -37.90
C LEU A 314 17.88 -12.87 -38.87
N SER A 315 17.13 -11.77 -39.04
CA SER A 315 16.05 -11.71 -40.06
C SER A 315 16.58 -11.85 -41.48
N GLN A 316 17.82 -11.45 -41.75
CA GLN A 316 18.42 -11.54 -43.08
C GLN A 316 18.95 -12.95 -43.38
N LEU A 317 19.30 -13.71 -42.35
CA LEU A 317 19.72 -15.10 -42.45
C LEU A 317 18.55 -16.09 -42.51
N ALA A 318 17.51 -15.86 -41.68
CA ALA A 318 16.41 -16.81 -41.50
C ALA A 318 15.23 -16.61 -42.47
N CYS A 319 14.99 -15.38 -42.94
CA CYS A 319 13.81 -15.05 -43.76
C CYS A 319 14.21 -14.73 -45.21
N ARG A 320 13.43 -15.22 -46.19
CA ARG A 320 13.73 -15.04 -47.62
C ARG A 320 13.02 -13.81 -48.18
N THR A 321 11.76 -13.60 -47.84
CA THR A 321 10.93 -12.51 -48.40
C THR A 321 11.00 -11.22 -47.57
N LYS A 322 10.59 -10.08 -48.17
CA LYS A 322 10.57 -8.78 -47.46
C LYS A 322 9.47 -8.74 -46.40
N GLU A 323 8.36 -9.40 -46.66
CA GLU A 323 7.22 -9.50 -45.75
C GLU A 323 7.61 -10.31 -44.51
N GLU A 324 8.22 -11.49 -44.68
CA GLU A 324 8.70 -12.34 -43.58
C GLU A 324 9.70 -11.60 -42.69
N LYS A 325 10.64 -10.86 -43.29
CA LYS A 325 11.62 -10.06 -42.54
C LYS A 325 10.96 -9.01 -41.66
N THR A 326 9.87 -8.42 -42.15
CA THR A 326 9.14 -7.38 -41.43
C THR A 326 8.33 -7.99 -40.28
N PHE A 327 7.62 -9.09 -40.52
CA PHE A 327 6.89 -9.82 -39.48
C PHE A 327 7.82 -10.41 -38.42
N PHE A 328 8.95 -11.01 -38.82
CA PHE A 328 9.95 -11.54 -37.89
C PHE A 328 10.48 -10.46 -36.95
N ARG A 329 10.81 -9.27 -37.49
CA ARG A 329 11.27 -8.12 -36.69
C ARG A 329 10.18 -7.58 -35.79
N PHE A 330 8.95 -7.51 -36.28
CA PHE A 330 7.81 -7.06 -35.50
C PHE A 330 7.56 -8.01 -34.32
N ALA A 331 7.48 -9.31 -34.58
CA ALA A 331 7.29 -10.35 -33.57
C ALA A 331 8.42 -10.36 -32.53
N THR A 332 9.69 -10.36 -32.96
CA THR A 332 10.82 -10.34 -32.01
C THR A 332 10.88 -9.05 -31.19
N ASN A 333 10.56 -7.89 -31.77
CA ASN A 333 10.49 -6.65 -31.01
C ASN A 333 9.31 -6.62 -30.04
N MET A 334 8.15 -7.16 -30.45
CA MET A 334 6.97 -7.30 -29.60
C MET A 334 7.28 -8.22 -28.42
N MET A 335 7.83 -9.42 -28.66
CA MET A 335 8.25 -10.35 -27.59
C MET A 335 9.29 -9.73 -26.64
N LYS A 336 10.17 -8.87 -27.15
CA LYS A 336 11.23 -8.23 -26.34
C LYS A 336 10.71 -7.03 -25.54
N LYS A 337 9.66 -6.34 -25.97
CA LYS A 337 9.16 -5.12 -25.32
C LYS A 337 7.90 -5.35 -24.49
N GLU A 338 7.01 -6.25 -24.90
CA GLU A 338 5.79 -6.55 -24.16
C GLU A 338 6.08 -7.34 -22.88
N ARG A 339 5.94 -6.67 -21.74
CA ARG A 339 6.11 -7.27 -20.42
C ARG A 339 5.08 -8.37 -20.17
N ASP A 340 3.83 -8.15 -20.56
CA ASP A 340 2.73 -9.10 -20.36
C ASP A 340 2.90 -10.38 -21.18
N PHE A 341 3.55 -10.29 -22.35
CA PHE A 341 3.95 -11.45 -23.14
C PHE A 341 5.09 -12.21 -22.45
N LYS A 342 6.15 -11.51 -22.03
CA LYS A 342 7.28 -12.11 -21.31
C LYS A 342 6.85 -12.82 -20.03
N LEU A 343 6.01 -12.18 -19.23
CA LEU A 343 5.52 -12.74 -17.98
C LEU A 343 4.63 -13.95 -18.19
N ARG A 344 3.91 -14.06 -19.32
CA ARG A 344 3.15 -15.28 -19.63
C ARG A 344 4.00 -16.39 -20.19
N VAL A 345 4.87 -16.08 -21.15
CA VAL A 345 5.64 -17.10 -21.89
C VAL A 345 6.86 -17.57 -21.10
N TYR A 346 7.66 -16.68 -20.53
CA TYR A 346 8.83 -17.11 -19.75
C TYR A 346 8.44 -17.84 -18.47
N VAL A 347 7.37 -17.40 -17.79
CA VAL A 347 6.89 -18.12 -16.61
C VAL A 347 6.41 -19.51 -17.01
N TYR A 348 5.67 -19.64 -18.13
CA TYR A 348 5.23 -20.94 -18.64
C TYR A 348 6.40 -21.85 -19.06
N ASP A 349 7.43 -21.32 -19.72
CA ASP A 349 8.60 -22.08 -20.14
C ASP A 349 9.49 -22.48 -18.95
N ILE A 350 9.69 -21.60 -17.97
CA ILE A 350 10.44 -21.89 -16.73
C ILE A 350 9.72 -22.96 -15.90
N LEU A 351 8.37 -22.98 -15.89
CA LEU A 351 7.58 -24.01 -15.20
C LEU A 351 7.62 -25.39 -15.88
N LYS A 352 7.89 -25.46 -17.18
CA LYS A 352 8.04 -26.73 -17.91
C LYS A 352 9.38 -27.42 -17.68
N VAL A 353 10.46 -26.67 -17.45
CA VAL A 353 11.79 -27.25 -17.18
C VAL A 353 11.79 -28.22 -15.98
N PRO A 354 11.21 -27.89 -14.80
CA PRO A 354 11.10 -28.84 -13.71
C PRO A 354 10.13 -29.99 -14.00
N GLN A 355 9.04 -29.80 -14.75
CA GLN A 355 8.14 -30.90 -15.14
C GLN A 355 8.85 -31.93 -16.03
N ILE A 356 9.64 -31.48 -17.00
CA ILE A 356 10.41 -32.37 -17.90
C ILE A 356 11.54 -33.08 -17.14
N LEU A 357 12.16 -32.43 -16.15
CA LEU A 357 13.16 -33.05 -15.27
C LEU A 357 12.56 -34.12 -14.36
N ILE A 358 11.38 -33.88 -13.80
CA ILE A 358 10.65 -34.84 -12.96
C ILE A 358 10.21 -36.04 -13.81
N GLU A 359 9.66 -35.81 -14.99
CA GLU A 359 9.20 -36.88 -15.89
C GLU A 359 10.37 -37.75 -16.39
N ASN A 360 11.55 -37.16 -16.64
CA ASN A 360 12.76 -37.91 -16.97
C ASN A 360 13.36 -38.66 -15.78
N SER A 361 13.25 -38.16 -14.55
CA SER A 361 13.67 -38.91 -13.35
C SER A 361 12.77 -40.11 -13.07
N SER A 362 11.46 -40.01 -13.37
CA SER A 362 10.52 -41.11 -13.22
C SER A 362 10.71 -42.22 -14.26
N ARG A 363 11.22 -41.89 -15.46
CA ARG A 363 11.55 -42.87 -16.52
C ARG A 363 12.90 -43.56 -16.33
N ARG A 364 13.76 -43.11 -15.42
CA ARG A 364 15.04 -43.78 -15.09
C ARG A 364 14.95 -44.77 -13.93
N ASN A 365 13.82 -44.79 -13.22
CA ASN A 365 13.56 -45.66 -12.07
C ASN A 365 12.56 -46.80 -12.38
N ILE A 366 12.34 -47.08 -13.66
CA ILE A 366 11.69 -48.28 -14.20
C ILE A 366 12.67 -48.86 -15.21
#